data_AF-A0A2N3VMJ6-F1
#
_entry.id   AF-A0A2N3VMJ6-F1
#
_cell.length_a   1.000
_cell.length_b   1.000
_cell.length_c   1.000
_cell.angle_alpha   90.00
_cell.angle_beta   90.00
_cell.angle_gamma   90.00
#
_symmetry.space_group_name_H-M   'P 1'
#
loop_
_entity.id
_entity.type
_entity.pdbx_description
1 polymer ?
#
loop_
_entity_poly.entity_id
_entity_poly.type
_entity_poly.pdbx_seq_one_letter_code
_entity_poly.pdbx_strand_id
1 'polypeptide(L)' 'MRVDPDDGLAVRTVAERLMRAYPQLDAAVVRSSVRTAYEGFRYARVRTYLPVLMERRARDLLPCEDRVERRA' A
#
# COMPACT_ATOMS: atom_id res chain seq x y z
N MET A 1 -0.30 18.82 10.79
CA MET A 1 0.59 17.73 10.33
C MET A 1 0.52 17.70 8.80
N ARG A 2 1.56 18.18 8.11
CA ARG A 2 1.57 18.25 6.64
C ARG A 2 1.90 16.87 6.10
N VAL A 3 1.01 16.30 5.31
CA VAL A 3 1.36 15.25 4.36
C VAL A 3 2.29 15.91 3.36
N ASP A 4 3.52 15.43 3.24
CA ASP A 4 4.40 15.89 2.18
C ASP A 4 3.68 15.66 0.84
N PRO A 5 3.55 16.66 -0.04
CA PRO A 5 2.75 16.54 -1.26
C PRO A 5 3.26 15.40 -2.17
N ASP A 6 4.54 15.07 -2.05
CA ASP A 6 5.21 13.94 -2.72
C ASP A 6 4.68 12.58 -2.23
N ASP A 7 4.41 12.44 -0.92
CA ASP A 7 3.82 11.22 -0.35
C ASP A 7 2.40 10.99 -0.90
N GLY A 8 1.62 12.06 -1.07
CA GLY A 8 0.29 11.97 -1.65
C GLY A 8 0.30 11.43 -3.09
N LEU A 9 1.30 11.84 -3.88
CA LEU A 9 1.52 11.32 -5.24
C LEU A 9 1.97 9.86 -5.22
N ALA A 10 2.87 9.49 -4.29
CA ALA A 10 3.30 8.12 -4.11
C ALA A 10 2.13 7.18 -3.75
N VAL A 11 1.29 7.58 -2.78
CA VAL A 11 0.10 6.83 -2.35
C VAL A 11 -0.84 6.59 -3.52
N ARG A 12 -1.14 7.63 -4.31
CA ARG A 12 -2.01 7.50 -5.48
C ARG A 12 -1.41 6.58 -6.55
N THR A 13 -0.15 6.77 -6.89
CA THR A 13 0.55 5.98 -7.93
C THR A 13 0.56 4.49 -7.58
N VAL A 14 0.83 4.15 -6.32
CA VAL A 14 0.83 2.76 -5.86
C VAL A 14 -0.58 2.18 -5.86
N ALA A 15 -1.59 2.94 -5.43
CA ALA A 15 -2.98 2.48 -5.48
C ALA A 15 -3.44 2.18 -6.91
N GLU A 16 -3.13 3.06 -7.87
CA GLU A 16 -3.46 2.85 -9.29
C GLU A 16 -2.76 1.59 -9.86
N ARG A 17 -1.50 1.36 -9.50
CA ARG A 17 -0.76 0.14 -9.90
C ARG A 17 -1.38 -1.12 -9.33
N LEU A 18 -1.74 -1.13 -8.05
CA LEU A 18 -2.36 -2.29 -7.41
C LEU A 18 -3.75 -2.56 -7.94
N MET A 19 -4.54 -1.53 -8.24
CA MET A 19 -5.85 -1.72 -8.90
C MET A 19 -5.71 -2.39 -10.27
N ARG A 20 -4.68 -2.03 -11.05
CA ARG A 20 -4.40 -2.69 -12.34
C ARG A 20 -3.90 -4.12 -12.17
N ALA A 21 -3.13 -4.40 -11.12
CA ALA A 21 -2.59 -5.73 -10.84
C ALA A 21 -3.64 -6.70 -10.26
N TYR A 22 -4.64 -6.18 -9.56
CA TYR A 22 -5.70 -6.95 -8.90
C TYR A 22 -7.09 -6.47 -9.34
N PRO A 23 -7.48 -6.63 -10.63
CA PRO A 23 -8.77 -6.17 -11.14
C PRO A 23 -9.97 -6.86 -10.48
N GLN A 24 -9.78 -8.03 -9.89
CA GLN A 24 -10.80 -8.80 -9.16
C GLN A 24 -11.09 -8.27 -7.75
N LEU A 25 -10.23 -7.41 -7.19
CA LEU A 25 -10.41 -6.86 -5.86
C LEU A 25 -11.15 -5.52 -5.91
N ASP A 26 -11.99 -5.27 -4.90
CA ASP A 26 -12.64 -3.98 -4.76
C ASP A 26 -11.59 -2.86 -4.61
N ALA A 27 -11.73 -1.84 -5.45
CA ALA A 27 -10.95 -0.62 -5.41
C ALA A 27 -10.91 0.02 -4.00
N ALA A 28 -11.98 -0.10 -3.21
CA ALA A 28 -12.01 0.36 -1.83
C ALA A 28 -11.04 -0.41 -0.92
N VAL A 29 -10.97 -1.73 -1.08
CA VAL A 29 -10.03 -2.61 -0.34
C VAL A 29 -8.59 -2.28 -0.70
N VAL A 30 -8.30 -2.07 -1.99
CA VAL A 30 -6.96 -1.68 -2.45
C VAL A 30 -6.55 -0.33 -1.86
N ARG A 31 -7.41 0.70 -1.96
CA ARG A 31 -7.11 2.03 -1.38
C ARG A 31 -6.91 1.98 0.12
N SER A 32 -7.75 1.22 0.83
CA SER A 32 -7.63 1.07 2.29
C SER A 32 -6.30 0.42 2.66
N SER A 33 -5.91 -0.66 1.95
CA SER A 33 -4.66 -1.37 2.16
C SER A 33 -3.43 -0.48 1.94
N VAL A 34 -3.45 0.33 0.88
CA VAL A 34 -2.36 1.29 0.59
C VAL A 34 -2.29 2.38 1.65
N ARG A 35 -3.43 2.91 2.10
CA ARG A 35 -3.46 3.91 3.18
C ARG A 35 -2.94 3.35 4.49
N THR A 36 -3.36 2.14 4.88
CA THR A 36 -2.86 1.47 6.08
C THR A 36 -1.36 1.19 5.98
N ALA A 37 -0.87 0.81 4.79
CA ALA A 37 0.57 0.67 4.56
C ALA A 37 1.32 1.99 4.72
N TYR A 38 0.80 3.10 4.17
CA TYR A 38 1.37 4.44 4.33
C TYR A 38 1.43 4.89 5.80
N GLU A 39 0.36 4.68 6.56
CA GLU A 39 0.28 5.03 7.97
C GLU A 39 1.37 4.33 8.81
N GLY A 40 1.70 3.08 8.47
CA GLY A 40 2.81 2.34 9.08
C GLY A 40 4.18 2.98 8.87
N PHE A 41 4.33 3.81 7.83
CA PHE A 41 5.56 4.54 7.52
C PHE A 41 5.47 6.04 7.83
N ARG A 42 4.40 6.53 8.49
CA ARG A 42 4.21 7.99 8.69
C ARG A 42 5.37 8.68 9.41
N TYR A 43 6.10 7.94 10.25
CA TYR A 43 7.23 8.41 11.04
C TYR A 43 8.59 8.02 10.44
N ALA A 44 8.63 7.40 9.26
CA ALA A 44 9.86 7.05 8.60
C ALA A 44 10.65 8.32 8.24
N ARG A 45 11.92 8.37 8.65
CA ARG A 45 12.79 9.53 8.37
C ARG A 45 13.31 9.54 6.92
N VAL A 46 13.40 8.36 6.29
CA VAL A 46 13.85 8.21 4.91
C VAL A 46 12.62 7.90 4.04
N ARG A 47 12.22 8.86 3.20
CA ARG A 47 11.01 8.75 2.36
C ARG A 47 11.28 8.27 0.93
N THR A 48 12.55 8.27 0.49
CA THR A 48 12.96 7.86 -0.87
C THR A 48 12.46 6.46 -1.26
N TYR A 49 12.36 5.54 -0.29
CA TYR A 49 11.93 4.15 -0.51
C TYR A 49 10.48 3.90 -0.13
N LEU A 50 9.76 4.94 0.32
CA LEU A 50 8.38 4.82 0.79
C LEU A 50 7.46 4.18 -0.25
N PRO A 51 7.52 4.51 -1.56
CA PRO A 51 6.65 3.87 -2.55
C PRO A 51 6.83 2.34 -2.60
N VAL A 52 8.07 1.86 -2.62
CA VAL A 52 8.38 0.42 -2.73
C VAL A 52 8.01 -0.33 -1.45
N LEU A 53 8.31 0.24 -0.29
CA LEU A 53 7.99 -0.36 1.00
C LEU A 53 6.48 -0.39 1.25
N MET A 54 5.79 0.70 0.91
CA MET A 54 4.35 0.80 1.00
C MET A 54 3.65 -0.16 0.05
N GLU A 55 4.10 -0.27 -1.21
CA GLU A 55 3.53 -1.21 -2.18
C GLU A 55 3.67 -2.65 -1.69
N ARG A 56 4.85 -3.04 -1.20
CA ARG A 56 5.08 -4.36 -0.60
C ARG A 56 4.13 -4.62 0.58
N ARG A 57 4.04 -3.67 1.51
CA ARG A 57 3.15 -3.78 2.67
C ARG A 57 1.68 -3.81 2.28
N ALA A 58 1.28 -3.07 1.26
CA ALA A 58 -0.09 -3.04 0.75
C ALA A 58 -0.46 -4.39 0.12
N ARG A 59 0.42 -4.96 -0.71
CA ARG A 59 0.28 -6.35 -1.19
C ARG A 59 0.17 -7.32 -0.02
N ASP A 60 0.89 -7.06 1.08
CA ASP A 60 0.80 -7.85 2.31
C ASP A 60 -0.57 -7.78 3.03
N LEU A 61 -1.34 -6.72 2.81
CA LEU A 61 -2.65 -6.51 3.42
C LEU A 61 -3.81 -6.94 2.51
N LEU A 62 -3.55 -7.09 1.20
CA LEU A 62 -4.57 -7.55 0.27
C LEU A 62 -4.97 -9.00 0.59
N PRO A 63 -6.27 -9.31 0.53
CA PRO A 63 -6.76 -10.68 0.56
C PRO A 63 -6.41 -11.33 -0.79
N CYS A 64 -5.20 -11.86 -0.88
CA CYS A 64 -4.79 -12.75 -1.96
C CYS A 64 -4.95 -14.18 -1.46
N GLU A 65 -5.52 -15.06 -2.27
CA GLU A 65 -5.82 -16.47 -1.93
C GLU A 65 -4.56 -17.26 -1.47
N ASP A 66 -3.35 -16.78 -1.76
CA ASP A 66 -2.08 -17.42 -1.38
C ASP A 66 -1.63 -17.22 0.09
N ARG A 67 -2.38 -16.47 0.92
CA ARG A 67 -1.94 -16.14 2.29
C ARG A 67 -2.51 -17.03 3.40
N VAL A 68 -2.99 -18.23 3.06
CA VAL A 68 -3.51 -19.19 4.06
C VAL A 68 -2.37 -19.94 4.78
N GLU A 69 -1.13 -19.94 4.29
CA GLU A 69 -0.11 -20.89 4.77
C GLU A 69 1.13 -20.23 5.42
N ARG A 70 0.97 -19.25 6.31
CA ARG A 70 2.08 -18.76 7.17
C ARG A 70 1.72 -18.58 8.63
N ARG A 71 0.86 -19.47 9.15
CA ARG A 71 0.66 -19.64 10.59
C ARG A 71 0.18 -21.07 10.90
N ALA A 72 1.08 -22.02 10.73
CA ALA A 72 1.02 -23.34 11.37
C ALA A 72 2.26 -23.48 12.26
#